data_AF-A0AAE7M342-F1
#
_entry.id   AF-A0AAE7M342-F1
#
_cell.length_a   1.000
_cell.length_b   1.000
_cell.length_c   1.000
_cell.angle_alpha   90.00
_cell.angle_beta   90.00
_cell.angle_gamma   90.00
#
_symmetry.space_group_name_H-M   'P 1'
#
loop_
_entity.id
_entity.type
_entity.pdbx_description
1 polymer ?
#
loop_
_entity_poly.entity_id
_entity_poly.type
_entity_poly.pdbx_seq_one_letter_code
_entity_poly.pdbx_strand_id
1 'polypeptide(L)' 'MDDQLRLSVALKPELVDRIDCLRQEWGLRSRSAVLERLLEELLASPEPDAR' A
#
# COMPACT_ATOMS: atom_id res chain seq x y z
N MET A 1 1.24 -0.41 -22.49
CA MET A 1 2.48 0.07 -21.86
C MET A 1 2.26 -0.11 -20.38
N ASP A 2 2.98 -1.03 -19.75
CA ASP A 2 2.95 -1.19 -18.29
C ASP A 2 3.76 -0.05 -17.69
N ASP A 3 3.10 1.05 -17.32
CA ASP A 3 3.70 2.17 -16.56
C ASP A 3 3.86 1.81 -15.07
N GLN A 4 4.38 0.61 -14.80
CA GLN A 4 4.61 0.18 -13.42
C GLN A 4 5.97 0.69 -12.94
N LEU A 5 5.94 1.80 -12.18
CA LEU A 5 7.10 2.32 -11.47
C LEU A 5 7.40 1.44 -10.25
N ARG A 6 8.66 1.04 -10.09
CA ARG A 6 9.10 0.25 -8.92
C ARG A 6 9.66 1.17 -7.83
N LEU A 7 9.06 1.10 -6.66
CA LEU A 7 9.52 1.77 -5.45
C LEU A 7 10.14 0.74 -4.48
N SER A 8 11.33 1.02 -3.96
CA SER A 8 11.93 0.25 -2.87
C SER A 8 11.90 1.08 -1.60
N VAL A 9 11.29 0.54 -0.55
CA VAL A 9 11.17 1.19 0.77
C VAL A 9 11.75 0.31 1.86
N ALA A 10 12.45 0.92 2.80
CA ALA A 10 12.88 0.25 4.03
C ALA A 10 11.82 0.48 5.10
N LEU A 11 11.24 -0.61 5.61
CA LEU A 11 10.20 -0.58 6.64
C LEU A 11 10.65 -1.37 7.86
N LYS A 12 10.03 -1.06 9.01
CA LYS A 12 10.21 -1.89 10.21
C LYS A 12 9.64 -3.30 9.96
N PRO A 13 10.24 -4.36 10.54
CA PRO A 13 9.78 -5.74 10.36
C PRO A 13 8.29 -5.92 10.71
N GLU A 14 7.85 -5.32 11.81
CA GLU A 14 6.45 -5.36 12.27
C GLU A 14 5.43 -4.83 11.24
N LEU A 15 5.83 -3.88 10.39
CA LEU A 15 4.99 -3.36 9.31
C LEU A 15 4.96 -4.31 8.13
N VAL A 16 6.08 -4.95 7.81
CA VAL A 16 6.16 -5.96 6.74
C VAL A 16 5.28 -7.15 7.09
N ASP A 17 5.35 -7.63 8.34
CA ASP A 17 4.51 -8.73 8.82
C ASP A 17 3.02 -8.38 8.71
N ARG A 18 2.66 -7.15 9.08
CA ARG A 18 1.28 -6.67 8.97
C ARG A 18 0.81 -6.56 7.52
N ILE A 19 1.67 -6.11 6.60
CA ILE A 19 1.38 -6.10 5.16
C ILE A 19 1.15 -7.53 4.65
N ASP A 20 1.93 -8.50 5.11
CA ASP A 20 1.77 -9.91 4.72
C ASP A 20 0.49 -10.54 5.28
N CYS A 21 0.06 -10.17 6.49
CA CYS A 21 -1.25 -10.55 7.03
C CYS A 21 -2.37 -9.99 6.15
N LEU A 22 -2.35 -8.68 5.88
CA LEU A 22 -3.36 -8.03 5.02
C LEU A 22 -3.39 -8.64 3.61
N ARG A 23 -2.23 -8.99 3.06
CA ARG A 23 -2.13 -9.69 1.76
C ARG A 23 -2.95 -10.97 1.75
N GLN A 24 -2.87 -11.77 2.81
CA GLN A 24 -3.60 -13.03 2.93
C GLN A 24 -5.09 -12.77 3.15
N GLU A 25 -5.44 -11.87 4.07
CA GLU A 25 -6.82 -11.52 4.40
C GLU A 25 -7.57 -10.96 3.18
N TRP A 26 -6.91 -10.16 2.36
CA TRP A 26 -7.49 -9.55 1.16
C TRP A 26 -7.36 -10.42 -0.10
N GLY A 27 -6.68 -11.58 -0.01
CA GLY A 27 -6.47 -12.48 -1.14
C GLY A 27 -5.61 -11.87 -2.27
N LEU A 28 -4.69 -10.95 -1.95
CA LEU A 28 -3.88 -10.25 -2.94
C LEU A 28 -2.61 -11.02 -3.32
N ARG A 29 -2.22 -10.87 -4.59
CA ARG A 29 -1.08 -11.61 -5.17
C ARG A 29 0.30 -11.07 -4.78
N SER A 30 0.40 -9.81 -4.34
CA SER A 30 1.67 -9.19 -4.03
C SER A 30 1.54 -8.18 -2.88
N ARG A 31 2.67 -7.87 -2.23
CA ARG A 31 2.76 -6.79 -1.25
C ARG A 31 2.55 -5.41 -1.89
N SER A 32 2.96 -5.25 -3.15
CA SER A 32 2.71 -4.02 -3.91
C SER A 32 1.22 -3.74 -4.05
N ALA A 33 0.39 -4.75 -4.33
CA ALA A 33 -1.06 -4.57 -4.40
C ALA A 33 -1.68 -4.16 -3.05
N VAL A 34 -1.14 -4.66 -1.94
CA VAL A 34 -1.55 -4.23 -0.59
C VAL A 34 -1.18 -2.76 -0.38
N LEU A 35 0.05 -2.37 -0.73
CA LEU A 35 0.54 -1.01 -0.58
C LEU A 35 -0.22 -0.02 -1.48
N GLU A 36 -0.49 -0.38 -2.74
CA GLU A 36 -1.30 0.42 -3.67
C GLU A 36 -2.67 0.71 -3.07
N ARG A 37 -3.39 -0.33 -2.64
CA ARG A 37 -4.69 -0.17 -2.00
C ARG A 37 -4.65 0.71 -0.74
N LEU A 38 -3.66 0.49 0.14
CA LEU A 38 -3.50 1.31 1.35
C LEU A 38 -3.22 2.78 1.03
N LEU A 39 -2.38 3.03 0.02
CA LEU A 39 -2.06 4.38 -0.44
C LEU A 39 -3.28 5.03 -1.10
N GLU A 40 -4.04 4.30 -1.90
CA GLU A 40 -5.30 4.78 -2.48
C GLU A 40 -6.30 5.14 -1.37
N GLU A 41 -6.50 4.30 -0.36
CA GLU A 41 -7.41 4.58 0.76
C GLU A 41 -6.94 5.81 1.57
N LEU A 42 -5.63 5.96 1.78
CA LEU A 42 -5.05 7.08 2.53
C LEU A 42 -5.10 8.39 1.75
N LEU A 43 -4.82 8.36 0.44
CA LEU A 43 -4.74 9.55 -0.43
C LEU A 43 -6.06 9.91 -1.08
N ALA A 44 -7.01 8.98 -1.18
CA ALA A 44 -8.38 9.26 -1.61
C ALA A 44 -9.24 9.86 -0.49
N SER A 45 -8.74 9.89 0.75
CA SER A 45 -9.29 10.83 1.72
C SER A 45 -9.06 12.23 1.17
N PRO A 46 -10.12 13.02 0.90
CA PRO A 46 -9.94 14.39 0.46
C PRO A 46 -9.07 15.06 1.51
N GLU A 47 -7.99 15.71 1.07
CA GLU A 47 -7.26 16.63 1.94
C GLU A 47 -8.31 17.48 2.65
N PRO A 48 -8.40 17.47 3.99
CA PRO A 48 -9.29 18.39 4.67
C PRO A 48 -8.78 19.77 4.30
N ASP A 49 -9.53 20.43 3.41
CA ASP A 49 -9.36 21.79 2.90
C ASP A 49 -8.16 22.50 3.53
N ALA A 50 -7.03 22.51 2.82
CA ALA A 50 -5.96 23.42 3.12
C ALA A 50 -6.42 24.84 2.72
N ARG A 51 -7.26 25.43 3.58
CA ARG A 51 -7.65 26.85 3.72
C ARG A 51 -8.46 27.53 2.62
#